data_AF-A0A7Y5VEB6-F1
#
_entry.id   AF-A0A7Y5VEB6-F1
#
_cell.length_a   1.000
_cell.length_b   1.000
_cell.length_c   1.000
_cell.angle_alpha   90.00
_cell.angle_beta   90.00
_cell.angle_gamma   90.00
#
_symmetry.space_group_name_H-M   'P 1'
#
loop_
_entity.id
_entity.type
_entity.pdbx_description
1 polymer ?
#
loop_
_entity_poly.entity_id
_entity_poly.type
_entity_poly.pdbx_seq_one_letter_code
_entity_poly.pdbx_strand_id
1 'polypeptide(L)'
;MEILSEQEIKKRAVNFLRAYYRYRPFSGSVRSSTDMQGEGGIKADGYLAFEQKDGSTFLATVEATSYGSVKEVRYTRQRQQLRWDAAAVSAMGTSGLLFGVYVLGYYFSVRYNILTGMLATLGVWVAGMMLYQMFFRKYRRYRAIYAIEQFKQYHADEQWIAIGEDVFPSLEDEYYKELRRQCVFNGFGMLMISRLGQSRVLVTPSPQELFEHSRRRIAFLPLDVLSQRLKQAGEAGWLKQFSGKIAQGITWRGMKIKPPQLKNYNRPYFRQFLLIALSAFIAGVVLWLDWQHRPILYVNENYYEKEMVAQSQTMKSEAREYILDVPPIPFDSILPPPWESFVEEQAAISDSYVKPIGEVAIITTDSKGTGWVMYFDCERFSHYTGARFMIRDKSVTDLEAAKRRITALRKAGVPASAMSATCAPFDAGEGFLVYLDLLQSDSLYAAGRLKIYQQRLRKADLPASLRIVQFSTGFSD
;
A
#
# COMPACT_ATOMS: atom_id res chain seq x y z
N MET A 1 -29.22 0.92 48.33
CA MET A 1 -29.04 2.32 47.90
C MET A 1 -30.12 2.58 46.87
N GLU A 2 -31.09 3.46 47.17
CA GLU A 2 -32.25 3.70 46.30
C GLU A 2 -31.81 4.51 45.07
N ILE A 3 -32.16 4.02 43.88
CA ILE A 3 -31.82 4.63 42.58
C ILE A 3 -32.97 5.56 42.20
N LEU A 4 -32.65 6.78 41.75
CA LEU A 4 -33.68 7.73 41.32
C LEU A 4 -34.33 7.25 40.02
N SER A 5 -35.66 7.10 40.04
CA SER A 5 -36.41 6.74 38.84
C SER A 5 -36.47 7.91 37.86
N GLU A 6 -36.45 7.62 36.56
CA GLU A 6 -36.52 8.65 35.51
C GLU A 6 -37.81 9.50 35.64
N GLN A 7 -38.93 8.86 36.00
CA GLN A 7 -40.22 9.55 36.19
C GLN A 7 -40.20 10.54 37.37
N GLU A 8 -39.52 10.20 38.46
CA GLU A 8 -39.30 11.14 39.56
C GLU A 8 -38.44 12.33 39.15
N ILE A 9 -37.37 12.08 38.38
CA ILE A 9 -36.50 13.14 37.85
C ILE A 9 -37.32 14.08 36.95
N LYS A 10 -38.16 13.55 36.04
CA LYS A 10 -39.05 14.36 35.18
C LYS A 10 -39.99 15.24 36.00
N LYS A 11 -40.70 14.64 36.95
CA LYS A 11 -41.67 15.37 37.79
C LYS A 11 -40.99 16.48 38.59
N ARG A 12 -39.83 16.19 39.19
CA ARG A 12 -39.04 17.16 39.96
C ARG A 12 -38.47 18.26 39.07
N ALA A 13 -38.00 17.93 37.85
CA ALA A 13 -37.50 18.90 36.88
C ALA A 13 -38.61 19.86 36.41
N VAL A 14 -39.80 19.36 36.08
CA VAL A 14 -40.94 20.21 35.68
C VAL A 14 -41.39 21.12 36.82
N ASN A 15 -41.42 20.60 38.06
CA ASN A 15 -41.70 21.43 39.24
C ASN A 15 -40.63 22.51 39.45
N PHE A 16 -39.35 22.17 39.24
CA PHE A 16 -38.27 23.16 39.24
C PHE A 16 -38.52 24.24 38.18
N LEU A 17 -38.85 23.89 36.94
CA LEU A 17 -39.12 24.89 35.90
C LEU A 17 -40.27 25.84 36.30
N ARG A 18 -41.37 25.29 36.83
CA ARG A 18 -42.51 26.11 37.31
C ARG A 18 -42.07 27.11 38.37
N ALA A 19 -41.24 26.68 39.32
CA ALA A 19 -40.72 27.54 40.38
C ALA A 19 -39.74 28.58 39.82
N TYR A 20 -38.83 28.15 38.93
CA TYR A 20 -37.78 28.97 38.34
C TYR A 20 -38.34 30.10 37.48
N TYR A 21 -39.39 29.85 36.70
CA TYR A 21 -40.03 30.86 35.85
C TYR A 21 -41.26 31.53 36.46
N ARG A 22 -41.56 31.28 37.74
CA ARG A 22 -42.76 31.83 38.41
C ARG A 22 -42.88 33.35 38.30
N TYR A 23 -41.75 34.06 38.31
CA TYR A 23 -41.69 35.52 38.31
C TYR A 23 -41.48 36.13 36.92
N ARG A 24 -41.40 35.31 35.87
CA ARG A 24 -41.28 35.82 34.50
C ARG A 24 -42.63 36.43 34.08
N PRO A 25 -42.67 37.59 33.43
CA PRO A 25 -43.94 38.18 33.01
C PRO A 25 -44.60 37.30 31.94
N PHE A 26 -45.80 36.81 32.23
CA PHE A 26 -46.64 36.05 31.30
C PHE A 26 -48.06 36.60 31.26
N SER A 27 -48.75 36.36 30.15
CA SER A 27 -50.18 36.60 29.94
C SER A 27 -50.84 35.22 29.79
N GLY A 28 -51.94 34.96 30.49
CA GLY A 28 -52.69 33.70 30.33
C GLY A 28 -52.20 32.52 31.20
N SER A 29 -52.47 31.30 30.73
CA SER A 29 -52.29 30.06 31.51
C SER A 29 -50.95 29.37 31.24
N VAL A 30 -50.30 28.91 32.31
CA VAL A 30 -49.05 28.15 32.24
C VAL A 30 -49.37 26.68 31.95
N ARG A 31 -48.90 26.17 30.80
CA ARG A 31 -49.04 24.76 30.43
C ARG A 31 -47.76 24.03 30.79
N SER A 32 -47.88 22.93 31.51
CA SER A 32 -46.74 22.07 31.81
C SER A 32 -47.16 20.62 31.83
N SER A 33 -46.33 19.77 31.23
CA SER A 33 -46.57 18.35 31.08
C SER A 33 -45.25 17.60 31.09
N THR A 34 -45.33 16.31 31.35
CA THR A 34 -44.24 15.35 31.15
C THR A 34 -44.48 14.55 29.88
N ASP A 35 -43.42 13.99 29.31
CA ASP A 35 -43.45 13.07 28.15
C ASP A 35 -44.24 13.62 26.94
N MET A 36 -43.82 14.77 26.43
CA MET A 36 -44.40 15.37 25.22
C MET A 36 -43.72 14.82 23.97
N GLN A 37 -44.50 14.66 22.89
CA GLN A 37 -43.97 14.29 21.57
C GLN A 37 -44.29 15.37 20.54
N GLY A 38 -43.27 15.72 19.77
CA GLY A 38 -43.36 16.61 18.64
C GLY A 38 -43.30 15.87 17.31
N GLU A 39 -43.54 16.62 16.23
CA GLU A 39 -43.39 16.12 14.87
C GLU A 39 -41.98 15.55 14.62
N GLY A 40 -41.90 14.49 13.80
CA GLY A 40 -40.64 13.81 13.50
C GLY A 40 -40.15 12.83 14.58
N GLY A 41 -40.96 12.57 15.61
CA GLY A 41 -40.63 11.63 16.70
C GLY A 41 -39.64 12.21 17.72
N ILE A 42 -39.59 13.54 17.82
CA ILE A 42 -38.81 14.24 18.83
C ILE A 42 -39.59 14.18 20.14
N LYS A 43 -38.93 13.74 21.20
CA LYS A 43 -39.52 13.64 22.54
C LYS A 43 -38.91 14.72 23.42
N ALA A 44 -39.72 15.29 24.31
CA ALA A 44 -39.25 16.10 25.42
C ALA A 44 -39.81 15.50 26.71
N ASP A 45 -38.93 15.16 27.65
CA ASP A 45 -39.32 14.52 28.90
C ASP A 45 -40.07 15.46 29.85
N GLY A 46 -39.70 16.74 29.85
CA GLY A 46 -40.41 17.81 30.54
C GLY A 46 -40.69 18.99 29.61
N TYR A 47 -41.84 19.61 29.80
CA TYR A 47 -42.33 20.70 28.97
C TYR A 47 -43.00 21.78 29.83
N LEU A 48 -42.65 23.03 29.59
CA LEU A 48 -43.29 24.21 30.16
C LEU A 48 -43.46 25.26 29.06
N ALA A 49 -44.68 25.74 28.86
CA ALA A 49 -44.95 26.84 27.95
C ALA A 49 -45.97 27.83 28.52
N PHE A 50 -45.79 29.10 28.20
CA PHE A 50 -46.72 30.18 28.54
C PHE A 50 -46.61 31.31 27.52
N GLU A 51 -47.67 32.10 27.39
CA GLU A 51 -47.67 33.28 26.52
C GLU A 51 -47.01 34.45 27.25
N GLN A 52 -46.12 35.15 26.56
CA GLN A 52 -45.47 36.36 27.03
C GLN A 52 -46.37 37.58 26.78
N LYS A 53 -46.03 38.73 27.37
CA LYS A 53 -46.81 39.98 27.21
C LYS A 53 -46.85 40.50 25.77
N ASP A 54 -45.87 40.14 24.95
CA ASP A 54 -45.78 40.45 23.53
C ASP A 54 -46.60 39.51 22.64
N GLY A 55 -47.29 38.52 23.23
CA GLY A 55 -48.04 37.49 22.52
C GLY A 55 -47.18 36.34 21.99
N SER A 56 -45.85 36.36 22.18
CA SER A 56 -44.99 35.23 21.83
C SER A 56 -45.13 34.09 22.84
N THR A 57 -44.98 32.84 22.41
CA THR A 57 -44.98 31.70 23.34
C THR A 57 -43.55 31.47 23.82
N PHE A 58 -43.32 31.55 25.13
CA PHE A 58 -42.10 31.04 25.74
C PHE A 58 -42.19 29.53 25.91
N LEU A 59 -41.14 28.81 25.53
CA LEU A 59 -41.03 27.38 25.60
C LEU A 59 -39.74 26.97 26.33
N ALA A 60 -39.91 26.27 27.45
CA ALA A 60 -38.83 25.58 28.14
C ALA A 60 -39.01 24.06 28.09
N THR A 61 -37.96 23.34 27.69
CA THR A 61 -37.95 21.87 27.66
C THR A 61 -36.87 21.28 28.54
N VAL A 62 -37.12 20.07 29.03
CA VAL A 62 -36.19 19.29 29.87
C VAL A 62 -36.03 17.89 29.25
N GLU A 63 -34.78 17.43 29.16
CA GLU A 63 -34.44 16.02 28.97
C GLU A 63 -33.97 15.46 30.31
N ALA A 64 -34.56 14.35 30.76
CA ALA A 64 -34.33 13.81 32.10
C ALA A 64 -33.59 12.47 32.01
N THR A 65 -32.43 12.39 32.66
CA THR A 65 -31.60 11.19 32.62
C THR A 65 -31.44 10.58 34.01
N SER A 66 -31.79 9.30 34.11
CA SER A 66 -31.61 8.47 35.31
C SER A 66 -30.35 7.62 35.20
N TYR A 67 -30.00 6.90 36.28
CA TYR A 67 -28.90 5.94 36.24
C TYR A 67 -29.06 4.90 35.11
N GLY A 68 -30.30 4.46 34.83
CA GLY A 68 -30.59 3.50 33.76
C GLY A 68 -30.34 4.04 32.35
N SER A 69 -30.54 5.35 32.14
CA SER A 69 -30.35 6.05 30.86
C SER A 69 -29.02 6.81 30.77
N VAL A 70 -28.06 6.55 31.66
CA VAL A 70 -26.74 7.24 31.71
C VAL A 70 -25.98 7.28 30.37
N LYS A 71 -26.21 6.30 29.49
CA LYS A 71 -25.58 6.25 28.15
C LYS A 71 -25.98 7.42 27.26
N GLU A 72 -27.08 8.10 27.54
CA GLU A 72 -27.59 9.24 26.77
C GLU A 72 -26.81 10.53 27.05
N VAL A 73 -26.32 10.68 28.28
CA VAL A 73 -25.53 11.84 28.73
C VAL A 73 -24.02 11.59 28.71
N ARG A 74 -23.59 10.34 28.53
CA ARG A 74 -22.18 10.01 28.28
C ARG A 74 -21.85 10.18 26.81
N TYR A 75 -20.68 10.76 26.54
CA TYR A 75 -20.26 10.92 25.16
C TYR A 75 -19.94 9.55 24.53
N THR A 76 -20.36 9.39 23.28
CA THR A 76 -19.95 8.29 22.42
C THR A 76 -18.97 8.81 21.36
N ARG A 77 -17.99 7.98 21.00
CA ARG A 77 -17.01 8.34 19.97
C ARG A 77 -17.57 8.07 18.58
N GLN A 78 -17.62 9.09 17.75
CA GLN A 78 -18.12 9.02 16.38
C GLN A 78 -17.03 8.53 15.43
N ARG A 79 -16.75 7.22 15.49
CA ARG A 79 -15.69 6.58 14.70
C ARG A 79 -15.88 6.78 13.19
N GLN A 80 -17.12 6.79 12.71
CA GLN A 80 -17.42 6.96 11.29
C GLN A 80 -17.06 8.37 10.80
N GLN A 81 -17.44 9.40 11.55
CA GLN A 81 -17.07 10.78 11.23
C GLN A 81 -15.54 10.99 11.25
N LEU A 82 -14.86 10.41 12.25
CA LEU A 82 -13.40 10.43 12.31
C LEU A 82 -12.76 9.79 11.07
N ARG A 83 -13.27 8.65 10.60
CA ARG A 83 -12.76 7.96 9.41
C ARG A 83 -12.94 8.79 8.13
N TRP A 84 -14.09 9.44 7.97
CA TRP A 84 -14.35 10.29 6.81
C TRP A 84 -13.53 11.58 6.81
N ASP A 85 -13.39 12.24 7.96
CA ASP A 85 -12.52 13.41 8.08
C ASP A 85 -11.05 13.01 7.82
N ALA A 86 -10.61 11.85 8.33
CA ALA A 86 -9.27 11.30 8.05
C ALA A 86 -9.05 11.02 6.56
N ALA A 87 -10.03 10.39 5.89
CA ALA A 87 -9.96 10.09 4.46
C ALA A 87 -9.86 11.36 3.63
N ALA A 88 -10.66 12.37 3.93
CA ALA A 88 -10.68 13.65 3.21
C ALA A 88 -9.36 14.43 3.40
N VAL A 89 -8.92 14.63 4.65
CA VAL A 89 -7.68 15.37 4.93
C VAL A 89 -6.46 14.65 4.36
N SER A 90 -6.42 13.32 4.47
CA SER A 90 -5.33 12.54 3.87
C SER A 90 -5.34 12.64 2.34
N ALA A 91 -6.51 12.58 1.69
CA ALA A 91 -6.60 12.70 0.23
C ALA A 91 -6.11 14.07 -0.26
N MET A 92 -6.47 15.14 0.46
CA MET A 92 -5.97 16.49 0.19
C MET A 92 -4.46 16.58 0.38
N GLY A 93 -3.93 16.00 1.47
CA GLY A 93 -2.49 15.97 1.72
C GLY A 93 -1.71 15.20 0.66
N THR A 94 -2.21 14.03 0.25
CA THR A 94 -1.60 13.21 -0.80
C THR A 94 -1.61 13.91 -2.16
N SER A 95 -2.75 14.49 -2.56
CA SER A 95 -2.84 15.22 -3.83
C SER A 95 -1.96 16.47 -3.84
N GLY A 96 -1.90 17.21 -2.73
CA GLY A 96 -0.98 18.35 -2.56
C GLY A 96 0.50 17.93 -2.62
N LEU A 97 0.86 16.80 -1.99
CA LEU A 97 2.21 16.25 -2.06
C LEU A 97 2.58 15.84 -3.48
N LEU A 98 1.70 15.10 -4.17
CA LEU A 98 1.91 14.70 -5.56
C LEU A 98 2.09 15.90 -6.48
N PHE A 99 1.24 16.93 -6.33
CA PHE A 99 1.36 18.15 -7.10
C PHE A 99 2.68 18.87 -6.82
N GLY A 100 3.10 18.97 -5.56
CA GLY A 100 4.40 19.55 -5.19
C GLY A 100 5.58 18.79 -5.80
N VAL A 101 5.55 17.45 -5.75
CA VAL A 101 6.57 16.59 -6.37
C VAL A 101 6.64 16.79 -7.89
N TYR A 102 5.48 16.91 -8.56
CA TYR A 102 5.41 17.20 -9.98
C TYR A 102 6.02 18.57 -10.33
N VAL A 103 5.68 19.63 -9.58
CA VAL A 103 6.23 20.98 -9.80
C VAL A 103 7.74 21.04 -9.59
N LEU A 104 8.29 20.21 -8.71
CA LEU A 104 9.74 20.07 -8.51
C LEU A 104 10.45 19.31 -9.65
N GLY A 105 9.71 18.90 -10.70
CA GLY A 105 10.26 18.19 -11.85
C GLY A 105 10.57 16.71 -11.58
N TYR A 106 10.05 16.15 -10.49
CA TYR A 106 10.26 14.74 -10.17
C TYR A 106 9.12 13.89 -10.71
N TYR A 107 9.35 13.34 -11.90
CA TYR A 107 8.39 12.52 -12.63
C TYR A 107 8.35 11.07 -12.12
N PHE A 108 7.65 10.87 -11.00
CA PHE A 108 7.65 9.59 -10.27
C PHE A 108 7.19 8.40 -11.14
N SER A 109 6.16 8.59 -11.97
CA SER A 109 5.59 7.53 -12.81
C SER A 109 6.47 7.20 -14.02
N VAL A 110 7.31 8.13 -14.46
CA VAL A 110 8.32 7.90 -15.51
C VAL A 110 9.44 7.00 -14.95
N ARG A 111 9.90 7.27 -13.73
CA ARG A 111 11.04 6.56 -13.12
C ARG A 111 10.72 5.13 -12.65
N TYR A 112 9.56 4.92 -12.03
CA TYR A 112 9.24 3.65 -11.34
C TYR A 112 8.06 2.87 -11.93
N ASN A 113 7.55 3.28 -13.10
CA ASN A 113 6.30 2.83 -13.69
C ASN A 113 5.03 3.36 -12.97
N ILE A 114 3.92 3.45 -13.71
CA ILE A 114 2.65 4.02 -13.24
C ILE A 114 2.01 3.20 -12.13
N LEU A 115 2.14 1.87 -12.19
CA LEU A 115 1.58 1.00 -11.16
C LEU A 115 2.20 1.28 -9.80
N THR A 116 3.53 1.43 -9.75
CA THR A 116 4.26 1.83 -8.55
C THR A 116 3.84 3.23 -8.09
N GLY A 117 3.64 4.16 -9.04
CA GLY A 117 3.06 5.48 -8.80
C GLY A 117 1.72 5.44 -8.07
N MET A 118 0.77 4.66 -8.59
CA MET A 118 -0.55 4.49 -8.00
C MET A 118 -0.49 3.83 -6.62
N LEU A 119 0.32 2.77 -6.46
CA LEU A 119 0.47 2.07 -5.18
C LEU A 119 1.13 2.95 -4.12
N ALA A 120 2.18 3.71 -4.47
CA ALA A 120 2.82 4.65 -3.56
C ALA A 120 1.85 5.76 -3.12
N THR A 121 1.08 6.31 -4.07
CA THR A 121 0.02 7.30 -3.79
C THR A 121 -1.02 6.76 -2.81
N LEU A 122 -1.50 5.53 -3.05
CA LEU A 122 -2.43 4.85 -2.17
C LEU A 122 -1.81 4.61 -0.78
N GLY A 123 -0.55 4.20 -0.73
CA GLY A 123 0.20 3.99 0.50
C GLY A 123 0.31 5.27 1.35
N VAL A 124 0.67 6.39 0.74
CA VAL A 124 0.72 7.71 1.41
C VAL A 124 -0.66 8.11 1.92
N TRP A 125 -1.71 7.91 1.12
CA TRP A 125 -3.08 8.19 1.54
C TRP A 125 -3.52 7.36 2.75
N VAL A 126 -3.26 6.05 2.74
CA VAL A 126 -3.59 5.16 3.87
C VAL A 126 -2.77 5.52 5.11
N ALA A 127 -1.48 5.80 4.97
CA ALA A 127 -0.63 6.22 6.06
C ALA A 127 -1.10 7.55 6.68
N GLY A 128 -1.44 8.54 5.86
CA GLY A 128 -2.00 9.81 6.32
C GLY A 128 -3.32 9.64 7.06
N MET A 129 -4.19 8.73 6.61
CA MET A 129 -5.43 8.38 7.32
C MET A 129 -5.16 7.79 8.70
N MET A 130 -4.19 6.88 8.82
CA MET A 130 -3.80 6.27 10.09
C MET A 130 -3.23 7.31 11.06
N LEU A 131 -2.33 8.17 10.57
CA LEU A 131 -1.76 9.27 11.35
C LEU A 131 -2.85 10.22 11.85
N TYR A 132 -3.75 10.64 10.98
CA TYR A 132 -4.87 11.49 11.36
C TYR A 132 -5.72 10.86 12.47
N GLN A 133 -6.10 9.59 12.33
CA GLN A 133 -6.86 8.89 13.36
C GLN A 133 -6.10 8.81 14.69
N MET A 134 -4.80 8.56 14.67
CA MET A 134 -3.97 8.46 15.87
C MET A 134 -3.96 9.76 16.67
N PHE A 135 -3.77 10.90 16.00
CA PHE A 135 -3.69 12.22 16.64
C PHE A 135 -5.07 12.77 17.02
N PHE A 136 -6.06 12.63 16.12
CA PHE A 136 -7.35 13.31 16.28
C PHE A 136 -8.44 12.47 16.97
N ARG A 137 -8.21 11.18 17.26
CA ARG A 137 -9.18 10.34 18.00
C ARG A 137 -9.63 10.89 19.35
N LYS A 138 -8.82 11.74 20.00
CA LYS A 138 -9.12 12.35 21.30
C LYS A 138 -9.84 13.69 21.19
N TYR A 139 -9.92 14.29 20.00
CA TYR A 139 -10.50 15.62 19.82
C TYR A 139 -11.99 15.67 20.15
N ARG A 140 -12.43 16.82 20.69
CA ARG A 140 -13.81 17.07 21.13
C ARG A 140 -14.82 16.87 20.02
N ARG A 141 -14.48 17.26 18.79
CA ARG A 141 -15.35 17.17 17.60
C ARG A 141 -15.92 15.77 17.37
N TYR A 142 -15.24 14.72 17.81
CA TYR A 142 -15.66 13.33 17.63
C TYR A 142 -16.38 12.73 18.85
N ARG A 143 -16.69 13.55 19.85
CA ARG A 143 -17.42 13.16 21.07
C ARG A 143 -18.81 13.76 20.99
N ALA A 144 -19.83 12.91 20.85
CA ALA A 144 -21.21 13.34 20.84
C ALA A 144 -21.97 12.78 22.02
N ILE A 145 -22.75 13.66 22.66
CA ILE A 145 -23.66 13.31 23.75
C ILE A 145 -25.06 13.29 23.15
N TYR A 146 -25.76 12.18 23.32
CA TYR A 146 -27.03 11.94 22.65
C TYR A 146 -28.10 12.96 23.04
N ALA A 147 -28.24 13.26 24.34
CA ALA A 147 -29.20 14.26 24.83
C ALA A 147 -28.98 15.66 24.21
N ILE A 148 -27.72 16.06 24.08
CA ILE A 148 -27.33 17.34 23.48
C ILE A 148 -27.67 17.38 21.98
N GLU A 149 -27.44 16.28 21.27
CA GLU A 149 -27.77 16.20 19.85
C GLU A 149 -29.27 16.18 19.58
N GLN A 150 -30.10 15.67 20.50
CA GLN A 150 -31.56 15.80 20.41
C GLN A 150 -31.99 17.26 20.55
N PHE A 151 -31.42 18.00 21.50
CA PHE A 151 -31.73 19.43 21.70
C PHE A 151 -31.38 20.32 20.50
N LYS A 152 -30.36 19.96 19.73
CA LYS A 152 -30.02 20.68 18.49
C LYS A 152 -31.05 20.52 17.38
N GLN A 153 -31.95 19.53 17.46
CA GLN A 153 -32.93 19.26 16.38
C GLN A 153 -34.15 20.18 16.41
N TYR A 154 -34.48 20.74 17.57
CA TYR A 154 -35.67 21.57 17.76
C TYR A 154 -35.36 22.84 18.54
N HIS A 155 -36.15 23.87 18.28
CA HIS A 155 -36.05 25.14 18.95
C HIS A 155 -36.92 25.16 20.21
N ALA A 156 -36.34 25.63 21.32
CA ALA A 156 -37.01 26.07 22.53
C ALA A 156 -36.23 27.28 23.07
N ASP A 157 -36.92 28.22 23.72
CA ASP A 157 -36.29 29.43 24.26
C ASP A 157 -35.25 29.06 25.32
N GLU A 158 -35.56 28.09 26.18
CA GLU A 158 -34.61 27.55 27.15
C GLU A 158 -34.68 26.01 27.19
N GLN A 159 -33.51 25.37 27.19
CA GLN A 159 -33.39 23.91 27.18
C GLN A 159 -32.56 23.46 28.37
N TRP A 160 -33.03 22.43 29.07
CA TRP A 160 -32.46 21.96 30.33
C TRP A 160 -32.16 20.47 30.30
N ILE A 161 -30.99 20.07 30.78
CA ILE A 161 -30.66 18.66 31.03
C ILE A 161 -30.76 18.41 32.53
N ALA A 162 -31.70 17.57 32.94
CA ALA A 162 -31.87 17.15 34.32
C ALA A 162 -31.22 15.78 34.55
N ILE A 163 -30.21 15.72 35.40
CA ILE A 163 -29.51 14.49 35.78
C ILE A 163 -29.80 14.12 37.23
N GLY A 164 -29.98 12.84 37.52
CA GLY A 164 -29.96 12.33 38.90
C GLY A 164 -28.57 12.48 39.52
N GLU A 165 -28.50 12.69 40.83
CA GLU A 165 -27.25 12.74 41.61
C GLU A 165 -26.45 11.41 41.52
N ASP A 166 -27.11 10.31 41.21
CA ASP A 166 -26.55 8.97 41.04
C ASP A 166 -26.03 8.65 39.63
N VAL A 167 -26.26 9.53 38.63
CA VAL A 167 -25.87 9.30 37.23
C VAL A 167 -24.35 9.30 37.05
N PHE A 168 -23.65 10.16 37.79
CA PHE A 168 -22.19 10.25 37.78
C PHE A 168 -21.64 9.95 39.17
N PRO A 169 -20.61 9.10 39.30
CA PRO A 169 -20.05 8.74 40.60
C PRO A 169 -19.36 9.92 41.31
N SER A 170 -18.89 10.91 40.54
CA SER A 170 -18.25 12.11 41.06
C SER A 170 -18.39 13.28 40.08
N LEU A 171 -18.41 14.51 40.60
CA LEU A 171 -18.33 15.73 39.80
C LEU A 171 -16.96 15.89 39.10
N GLU A 172 -15.97 15.07 39.48
CA GLU A 172 -14.65 15.04 38.85
C GLU A 172 -14.56 14.09 37.64
N ASP A 173 -15.62 13.31 37.36
CA ASP A 173 -15.70 12.38 36.22
C ASP A 173 -15.49 13.11 34.88
N GLU A 174 -14.68 12.53 33.99
CA GLU A 174 -14.42 13.04 32.63
C GLU A 174 -15.73 13.21 31.85
N TYR A 175 -16.68 12.28 31.99
CA TYR A 175 -17.97 12.34 31.28
C TYR A 175 -18.83 13.50 31.76
N TYR A 176 -18.87 13.73 33.07
CA TYR A 176 -19.60 14.86 33.66
C TYR A 176 -18.98 16.19 33.25
N LYS A 177 -17.65 16.30 33.30
CA LYS A 177 -16.92 17.50 32.84
C LYS A 177 -17.19 17.81 31.38
N GLU A 178 -17.21 16.80 30.52
CA GLU A 178 -17.52 16.97 29.10
C GLU A 178 -18.99 17.38 28.89
N LEU A 179 -19.95 16.74 29.57
CA LEU A 179 -21.35 17.13 29.53
C LEU A 179 -21.53 18.60 29.93
N ARG A 180 -20.99 19.00 31.09
CA ARG A 180 -21.06 20.37 31.58
C ARG A 180 -20.47 21.37 30.57
N ARG A 181 -19.30 21.06 30.01
CA ARG A 181 -18.66 21.91 29.00
C ARG A 181 -19.51 22.04 27.74
N GLN A 182 -20.13 20.95 27.27
CA GLN A 182 -21.01 21.01 26.11
C GLN A 182 -22.31 21.76 26.42
N CYS A 183 -22.89 21.64 27.62
CA CYS A 183 -24.03 22.45 28.04
C CYS A 183 -23.68 23.94 28.00
N VAL A 184 -22.56 24.34 28.61
CA VAL A 184 -22.07 25.74 28.58
C VAL A 184 -21.83 26.22 27.14
N PHE A 185 -21.16 25.41 26.32
CA PHE A 185 -20.83 25.78 24.94
C PHE A 185 -22.07 25.98 24.05
N ASN A 186 -23.11 25.16 24.24
CA ASN A 186 -24.35 25.25 23.45
C ASN A 186 -25.41 26.12 24.13
N GLY A 187 -25.15 26.69 25.32
CA GLY A 187 -26.10 27.50 26.07
C GLY A 187 -27.24 26.71 26.73
N PHE A 188 -27.08 25.42 26.97
CA PHE A 188 -28.07 24.58 27.64
C PHE A 188 -27.93 24.64 29.17
N GLY A 189 -29.06 24.72 29.86
CA GLY A 189 -29.13 24.63 31.31
C GLY A 189 -28.87 23.20 31.80
N MET A 190 -28.35 23.07 33.01
CA MET A 190 -28.08 21.78 33.64
C MET A 190 -28.55 21.77 35.08
N LEU A 191 -29.34 20.75 35.43
CA LEU A 191 -29.96 20.56 36.73
C LEU A 191 -29.53 19.22 37.30
N MET A 192 -29.20 19.20 38.59
CA MET A 192 -28.97 17.97 39.33
C MET A 192 -30.07 17.78 40.36
N ILE A 193 -30.68 16.60 40.33
CA ILE A 193 -31.77 16.24 41.23
C ILE A 193 -31.20 15.29 42.28
N SER A 194 -31.16 15.77 43.53
CA SER A 194 -30.74 14.95 44.66
C SER A 194 -31.79 13.90 44.99
N ARG A 195 -31.34 12.82 45.65
CA ARG A 195 -32.23 11.79 46.21
C ARG A 195 -33.29 12.39 47.12
N LEU A 196 -32.92 13.42 47.88
CA LEU A 196 -33.79 14.17 48.79
C LEU A 196 -34.86 15.02 48.09
N GLY A 197 -34.90 15.07 46.75
CA GLY A 197 -35.88 15.87 46.00
C GLY A 197 -35.48 17.31 45.74
N GLN A 198 -34.32 17.72 46.25
CA GLN A 198 -33.77 19.05 45.99
C GLN A 198 -33.23 19.11 44.55
N SER A 199 -33.59 20.17 43.84
CA SER A 199 -33.04 20.50 42.53
C SER A 199 -31.95 21.55 42.69
N ARG A 200 -30.75 21.23 42.22
CA ARG A 200 -29.60 22.13 42.23
C ARG A 200 -29.28 22.55 40.80
N VAL A 201 -29.26 23.85 40.55
CA VAL A 201 -28.80 24.41 39.28
C VAL A 201 -27.29 24.31 39.21
N LEU A 202 -26.78 23.72 38.13
CA LEU A 202 -25.34 23.58 37.88
C LEU A 202 -24.86 24.51 36.76
N VAL A 203 -25.71 24.75 35.77
CA VAL A 203 -25.50 25.67 34.66
C VAL A 203 -26.84 26.31 34.31
N THR A 204 -26.89 27.62 34.15
CA THR A 204 -28.08 28.31 33.65
C THR A 204 -28.06 28.36 32.13
N PRO A 205 -29.21 28.22 31.45
CA PRO A 205 -29.28 28.34 30.01
C PRO A 205 -28.93 29.77 29.55
N SER A 206 -28.39 29.90 28.34
CA SER A 206 -28.14 31.19 27.71
C SER A 206 -29.45 31.75 27.16
N PRO A 207 -29.82 33.01 27.45
CA PRO A 207 -30.99 33.65 26.84
C PRO A 207 -30.82 33.90 25.33
N GLN A 208 -29.58 33.99 24.85
CA GLN A 208 -29.28 34.25 23.44
C GLN A 208 -29.26 32.94 22.66
N GLU A 209 -30.02 32.90 21.57
CA GLU A 209 -29.99 31.78 20.62
C GLU A 209 -28.63 31.72 19.91
N LEU A 210 -27.79 30.76 20.30
CA LEU A 210 -26.47 30.52 19.69
C LEU A 210 -26.56 29.82 18.33
N PHE A 211 -27.74 29.32 17.96
CA PHE A 211 -27.97 28.57 16.73
C PHE A 211 -28.79 29.42 15.77
N GLU A 212 -28.13 30.30 15.02
CA GLU A 212 -28.77 31.16 14.00
C GLU A 212 -29.68 30.34 13.07
N HIS A 213 -30.99 30.54 13.22
CA HIS A 213 -32.09 30.14 12.32
C HIS A 213 -32.19 28.67 11.86
N SER A 214 -31.35 27.75 12.33
CA SER A 214 -31.31 26.37 11.80
C SER A 214 -32.24 25.38 12.50
N ARG A 215 -32.87 25.76 13.62
CA ARG A 215 -33.69 24.86 14.44
C ARG A 215 -35.17 24.97 14.08
N ARG A 216 -35.83 23.83 13.88
CA ARG A 216 -37.26 23.78 13.56
C ARG A 216 -38.08 24.08 14.82
N ARG A 217 -39.07 24.95 14.72
CA ARG A 217 -40.10 25.10 15.75
C ARG A 217 -41.04 23.91 15.66
N ILE A 218 -41.23 23.20 16.77
CA ILE A 218 -42.05 21.98 16.80
C ILE A 218 -43.22 22.21 17.75
N ALA A 219 -44.42 21.92 17.27
CA ALA A 219 -45.60 21.86 18.12
C ALA A 219 -45.56 20.55 18.92
N PHE A 220 -45.37 20.66 20.23
CA PHE A 220 -45.40 19.52 21.14
C PHE A 220 -46.85 19.18 21.51
N LEU A 221 -47.20 17.90 21.42
CA LEU A 221 -48.50 17.36 21.82
C LEU A 221 -48.33 16.35 22.96
N PRO A 222 -49.29 16.29 23.91
CA PRO A 222 -49.36 15.23 24.90
C PRO A 222 -49.45 13.86 24.22
N LEU A 223 -48.80 12.85 24.81
CA LEU A 223 -48.69 11.52 24.20
C LEU A 223 -50.05 10.82 24.03
N ASP A 224 -50.95 11.01 24.99
CA ASP A 224 -52.33 10.54 24.99
C ASP A 224 -53.13 11.15 23.83
N VAL A 225 -53.07 12.48 23.67
CA VAL A 225 -53.74 13.23 22.58
C VAL A 225 -53.17 12.83 21.22
N LEU A 226 -51.84 12.68 21.13
CA LEU A 226 -51.19 12.20 19.91
C LEU A 226 -51.68 10.79 19.55
N SER A 227 -51.73 9.87 20.52
CA SER A 227 -52.19 8.50 20.29
C SER A 227 -53.65 8.45 19.85
N GLN A 228 -54.50 9.32 20.40
CA GLN A 228 -55.91 9.44 19.99
C GLN A 228 -56.03 10.00 18.57
N ARG A 229 -55.29 11.07 18.23
CA ARG A 229 -55.26 11.61 16.87
C ARG A 229 -54.76 10.60 15.85
N LEU A 230 -53.73 9.82 16.19
CA LEU A 230 -53.20 8.77 15.33
C LEU A 230 -54.22 7.63 15.13
N LYS A 231 -54.94 7.24 16.18
CA LYS A 231 -56.03 6.25 16.07
C LYS A 231 -57.18 6.75 15.20
N GLN A 232 -57.50 8.05 15.25
CA GLN A 232 -58.57 8.67 14.46
C GLN A 232 -58.17 8.95 13.01
N ALA A 233 -56.90 9.27 12.73
CA ALA A 233 -56.42 9.63 11.40
C ALA A 233 -56.19 8.43 10.46
N GLY A 234 -56.35 7.20 10.95
CA GLY A 234 -56.16 5.96 10.19
C GLY A 234 -54.71 5.75 9.70
N GLU A 235 -54.50 4.66 8.94
CA GLU A 235 -53.17 4.28 8.43
C GLU A 235 -52.54 5.36 7.53
N ALA A 236 -53.35 6.14 6.82
CA ALA A 236 -52.90 7.21 5.94
C ALA A 236 -52.40 8.45 6.72
N GLY A 237 -53.02 8.80 7.86
CA GLY A 237 -52.55 9.86 8.75
C GLY A 237 -51.28 9.47 9.49
N TRP A 238 -51.22 8.20 9.93
CA TRP A 238 -50.01 7.60 10.51
C TRP A 238 -48.84 7.64 9.52
N LEU A 239 -49.08 7.24 8.27
CA LEU A 239 -48.10 7.35 7.18
C LEU A 239 -47.68 8.79 6.96
N LYS A 240 -48.57 9.78 6.84
CA LYS A 240 -48.18 11.18 6.61
C LYS A 240 -47.30 11.74 7.73
N GLN A 241 -47.65 11.50 8.99
CA GLN A 241 -46.90 12.03 10.13
C GLN A 241 -45.52 11.35 10.32
N PHE A 242 -45.35 10.12 9.81
CA PHE A 242 -44.07 9.41 9.74
C PHE A 242 -43.39 9.44 8.35
N SER A 243 -44.06 9.93 7.31
CA SER A 243 -43.60 9.89 5.90
C SER A 243 -42.43 10.80 5.61
N GLY A 244 -42.22 11.83 6.46
CA GLY A 244 -40.96 12.58 6.50
C GLY A 244 -39.72 11.70 6.73
N LYS A 245 -39.91 10.43 7.12
CA LYS A 245 -38.86 9.39 7.22
C LYS A 245 -39.01 8.21 6.26
N ILE A 246 -40.15 8.04 5.55
CA ILE A 246 -40.38 6.89 4.66
C ILE A 246 -39.89 7.16 3.22
N ALA A 247 -39.80 8.42 2.80
CA ALA A 247 -39.32 8.78 1.45
C ALA A 247 -37.81 8.54 1.20
N GLN A 248 -37.04 8.04 2.18
CA GLN A 248 -35.60 7.73 2.01
C GLN A 248 -35.22 6.28 2.33
N GLY A 249 -36.19 5.36 2.47
CA GLY A 249 -35.92 4.00 2.95
C GLY A 249 -36.81 2.92 2.35
N ILE A 250 -36.94 2.87 1.02
CA ILE A 250 -37.46 1.67 0.35
C ILE A 250 -36.31 0.67 0.21
N THR A 251 -36.17 -0.23 1.19
CA THR A 251 -35.38 -1.46 1.05
C THR A 251 -36.24 -2.66 1.40
N TRP A 252 -36.13 -3.68 0.54
CA TRP A 252 -36.95 -4.88 0.42
C TRP A 252 -37.05 -5.76 1.68
N ARG A 253 -38.21 -6.42 1.79
CA ARG A 253 -38.53 -7.69 2.47
C ARG A 253 -37.70 -8.10 3.71
N GLY A 254 -38.36 -8.07 4.88
CA GLY A 254 -38.23 -9.15 5.85
C GLY A 254 -37.29 -8.97 7.07
N MET A 255 -36.83 -7.77 7.40
CA MET A 255 -36.03 -7.56 8.62
C MET A 255 -36.86 -6.98 9.78
N LYS A 256 -36.89 -7.71 10.91
CA LYS A 256 -37.49 -7.28 12.19
C LYS A 256 -36.92 -5.93 12.64
N ILE A 257 -37.80 -4.94 12.77
CA ILE A 257 -37.47 -3.55 13.08
C ILE A 257 -37.25 -3.41 14.59
N LYS A 258 -35.98 -3.21 15.01
CA LYS A 258 -35.69 -2.67 16.34
C LYS A 258 -36.23 -1.23 16.41
N PRO A 259 -36.85 -0.79 17.53
CA PRO A 259 -37.38 0.58 17.64
C PRO A 259 -36.28 1.61 17.31
N PRO A 260 -36.64 2.73 16.67
CA PRO A 260 -35.70 3.64 16.03
C PRO A 260 -34.96 4.47 17.09
N GLN A 261 -33.97 3.87 17.73
CA GLN A 261 -32.92 4.63 18.43
C GLN A 261 -32.13 5.37 17.35
N LEU A 262 -32.47 6.65 17.15
CA LEU A 262 -31.86 7.65 16.26
C LEU A 262 -30.80 7.15 15.26
N LYS A 263 -31.24 6.37 14.25
CA LYS A 263 -30.41 6.04 13.08
C LYS A 263 -30.03 7.26 12.22
N ASN A 264 -30.51 8.46 12.55
CA ASN A 264 -30.28 9.69 11.80
C ASN A 264 -29.29 10.64 12.48
N TYR A 265 -28.18 10.11 13.01
CA TYR A 265 -26.97 10.92 13.22
C TYR A 265 -25.94 10.74 12.08
N ASN A 266 -26.32 10.11 10.97
CA ASN A 266 -25.53 10.17 9.76
C ASN A 266 -25.85 11.48 9.04
N ARG A 267 -25.24 12.59 9.47
CA ARG A 267 -25.11 13.73 8.55
C ARG A 267 -24.47 13.19 7.28
N PRO A 268 -25.05 13.42 6.10
CA PRO A 268 -24.43 12.94 4.87
C PRO A 268 -23.02 13.51 4.82
N TYR A 269 -22.02 12.64 4.67
CA TYR A 269 -20.61 13.02 4.58
C TYR A 269 -20.28 13.63 3.21
N PHE A 270 -21.25 14.34 2.61
CA PHE A 270 -21.20 14.86 1.24
C PHE A 270 -20.04 15.83 1.07
N ARG A 271 -19.77 16.66 2.10
CA ARG A 271 -18.62 17.57 2.09
C ARG A 271 -17.29 16.81 2.06
N GLN A 272 -17.14 15.78 2.89
CA GLN A 272 -15.95 14.93 2.89
C GLN A 272 -15.81 14.17 1.57
N PHE A 273 -16.91 13.63 1.05
CA PHE A 273 -16.93 12.95 -0.23
C PHE A 273 -16.51 13.86 -1.38
N LEU A 274 -17.04 15.09 -1.45
CA LEU A 274 -16.67 16.08 -2.46
C LEU A 274 -15.18 16.43 -2.38
N LEU A 275 -14.63 16.60 -1.18
CA LEU A 275 -13.19 16.83 -1.00
C LEU A 275 -12.34 15.65 -1.46
N ILE A 276 -12.76 14.41 -1.18
CA ILE A 276 -12.06 13.20 -1.64
C ILE A 276 -12.13 13.12 -3.16
N ALA A 277 -13.30 13.33 -3.76
CA ALA A 277 -13.49 13.29 -5.22
C ALA A 277 -12.64 14.37 -5.93
N LEU A 278 -12.63 15.59 -5.41
CA LEU A 278 -11.79 16.68 -5.92
C LEU A 278 -10.30 16.34 -5.81
N SER A 279 -9.86 15.81 -4.66
CA SER A 279 -8.46 15.42 -4.44
C SER A 279 -8.04 14.27 -5.37
N ALA A 280 -8.92 13.30 -5.60
CA ALA A 280 -8.69 12.19 -6.53
C ALA A 280 -8.61 12.68 -7.98
N PHE A 281 -9.45 13.65 -8.36
CA PHE A 281 -9.38 14.29 -9.67
C PHE A 281 -8.04 15.00 -9.87
N ILE A 282 -7.59 15.81 -8.90
CA ILE A 282 -6.29 16.49 -8.95
C ILE A 282 -5.15 15.47 -9.08
N ALA A 283 -5.14 14.44 -8.24
CA ALA A 283 -4.13 13.38 -8.32
C ALA A 283 -4.15 12.67 -9.69
N GLY A 284 -5.34 12.40 -10.24
CA GLY A 284 -5.50 11.82 -11.56
C GLY A 284 -4.94 12.71 -12.68
N VAL A 285 -5.20 14.01 -12.64
CA VAL A 285 -4.65 14.99 -13.59
C VAL A 285 -3.13 15.04 -13.50
N VAL A 286 -2.56 15.09 -12.29
CA VAL A 286 -1.10 15.09 -12.10
C VAL A 286 -0.47 13.80 -12.65
N LEU A 287 -1.04 12.63 -12.35
CA LEU A 287 -0.53 11.36 -12.89
C LEU A 287 -0.68 11.27 -14.42
N TRP A 288 -1.73 11.84 -14.98
CA TRP A 288 -1.90 11.91 -16.43
C TRP A 288 -0.87 12.84 -17.08
N LEU A 289 -0.60 14.01 -16.50
CA LEU A 289 0.46 14.92 -16.96
C LEU A 289 1.84 14.26 -16.85
N ASP A 290 2.15 13.63 -15.71
CA ASP A 290 3.37 12.85 -15.49
C ASP A 290 3.53 11.74 -16.54
N TRP A 291 2.44 11.09 -16.95
CA TRP A 291 2.44 10.10 -18.02
C TRP A 291 2.76 10.70 -19.39
N GLN A 292 2.26 11.89 -19.73
CA GLN A 292 2.58 12.56 -21.00
C GLN A 292 4.06 12.97 -21.11
N HIS A 293 4.74 13.17 -19.97
CA HIS A 293 6.17 13.44 -19.93
C HIS A 293 7.05 12.19 -20.08
N ARG A 294 6.46 10.99 -20.21
CA ARG A 294 7.24 9.83 -20.64
C ARG A 294 7.87 10.18 -21.98
N PRO A 295 9.20 10.07 -22.14
CA PRO A 295 9.81 10.23 -23.44
C PRO A 295 9.30 9.08 -24.28
N ILE A 296 8.22 9.31 -25.02
CA ILE A 296 7.78 8.36 -26.00
C ILE A 296 8.80 8.50 -27.12
N LEU A 297 9.82 7.63 -27.09
CA LEU A 297 10.64 7.33 -28.26
C LEU A 297 9.71 6.67 -29.28
N TYR A 298 8.83 7.46 -29.91
CA TYR A 298 8.27 7.11 -31.19
C TYR A 298 9.43 7.21 -32.16
N VAL A 299 10.16 6.11 -32.30
CA VAL A 299 10.96 5.85 -33.47
C VAL A 299 9.95 5.85 -34.62
N ASN A 300 9.80 6.97 -35.30
CA ASN A 300 8.94 7.06 -36.47
C ASN A 300 9.49 6.05 -37.47
N GLU A 301 8.80 4.94 -37.69
CA GLU A 301 9.29 3.79 -38.47
C GLU A 301 9.82 4.25 -39.82
N ASN A 302 9.13 5.16 -40.50
CA ASN A 302 9.57 5.70 -41.79
C ASN A 302 10.82 6.59 -41.67
N TYR A 303 10.96 7.35 -40.59
CA TYR A 303 12.14 8.18 -40.34
C TYR A 303 13.35 7.30 -39.97
N TYR A 304 13.13 6.31 -39.11
CA TYR A 304 14.12 5.34 -38.68
C TYR A 304 14.57 4.42 -39.80
N GLU A 305 13.66 3.92 -40.64
CA GLU A 305 14.02 3.17 -41.83
C GLU A 305 14.87 4.02 -42.78
N LYS A 306 14.47 5.28 -43.03
CA LYS A 306 15.27 6.18 -43.86
C LYS A 306 16.64 6.47 -43.25
N GLU A 307 16.71 6.68 -41.94
CA GLU A 307 17.94 6.92 -41.22
C GLU A 307 18.83 5.67 -41.24
N MET A 308 18.29 4.48 -40.97
CA MET A 308 18.98 3.19 -41.06
C MET A 308 19.45 2.87 -42.48
N VAL A 309 18.69 3.21 -43.52
CA VAL A 309 19.10 3.06 -44.92
C VAL A 309 20.21 4.05 -45.28
N ALA A 310 20.10 5.31 -44.85
CA ALA A 310 21.17 6.29 -45.06
C ALA A 310 22.44 5.90 -44.28
N GLN A 311 22.29 5.42 -43.06
CA GLN A 311 23.40 4.98 -42.22
C GLN A 311 24.03 3.71 -42.78
N SER A 312 23.26 2.72 -43.26
CA SER A 312 23.79 1.49 -43.87
C SER A 312 24.58 1.75 -45.15
N GLN A 313 24.27 2.82 -45.89
CA GLN A 313 25.06 3.25 -47.05
C GLN A 313 26.41 3.87 -46.65
N THR A 314 26.50 4.47 -45.46
CA THR A 314 27.75 5.08 -44.95
C THR A 314 28.55 4.15 -44.04
N MET A 315 27.89 3.15 -43.45
CA MET A 315 28.55 2.12 -42.68
C MET A 315 29.31 1.22 -43.67
N LYS A 316 30.63 1.10 -43.47
CA LYS A 316 31.42 0.08 -44.16
C LYS A 316 30.74 -1.26 -43.89
N SER A 317 30.54 -2.07 -44.93
CA SER A 317 29.99 -3.42 -44.81
C SER A 317 30.64 -4.10 -43.61
N GLU A 318 29.83 -4.58 -42.66
CA GLU A 318 30.35 -5.37 -41.55
C GLU A 318 31.30 -6.42 -42.11
N ALA A 319 32.50 -6.50 -41.53
CA ALA A 319 33.45 -7.53 -41.91
C ALA A 319 32.71 -8.87 -41.77
N ARG A 320 32.63 -9.64 -42.86
CA ARG A 320 31.97 -10.96 -42.87
C ARG A 320 32.64 -11.96 -41.91
N GLU A 321 33.76 -11.57 -41.31
CA GLU A 321 34.49 -12.31 -40.31
C GLU A 321 34.30 -11.65 -38.94
N TYR A 322 33.51 -12.31 -38.10
CA TYR A 322 33.49 -12.03 -36.67
C TYR A 322 34.57 -12.89 -36.03
N ILE A 323 35.58 -12.24 -35.43
CA ILE A 323 36.48 -12.93 -34.50
C ILE A 323 35.68 -13.12 -33.21
N LEU A 324 35.17 -14.34 -33.00
CA LEU A 324 34.53 -14.73 -31.76
C LEU A 324 35.60 -14.93 -30.68
N ASP A 325 35.84 -13.89 -29.88
CA ASP A 325 36.73 -13.94 -28.70
C ASP A 325 36.14 -14.73 -27.52
N VAL A 326 34.97 -15.32 -27.70
CA VAL A 326 34.31 -16.15 -26.70
C VAL A 326 34.48 -17.62 -27.11
N PRO A 327 34.98 -18.51 -26.22
CA PRO A 327 35.02 -19.92 -26.54
C PRO A 327 33.60 -20.40 -26.88
N PRO A 328 33.41 -21.20 -27.95
CA PRO A 328 32.13 -21.86 -28.16
C PRO A 328 31.91 -22.76 -26.94
N ILE A 329 30.99 -22.34 -26.07
CA ILE A 329 30.44 -23.23 -25.06
C ILE A 329 29.83 -24.38 -25.87
N PRO A 330 30.11 -25.66 -25.58
CA PRO A 330 29.46 -26.76 -26.29
C PRO A 330 27.94 -26.59 -26.12
N PHE A 331 27.27 -26.21 -27.20
CA PHE A 331 25.86 -25.80 -27.25
C PHE A 331 24.90 -27.00 -27.15
N ASP A 332 25.32 -28.08 -26.48
CA ASP A 332 24.64 -29.38 -26.52
C ASP A 332 23.50 -29.55 -25.49
N SER A 333 22.97 -28.49 -24.86
CA SER A 333 21.92 -28.73 -23.84
C SER A 333 20.81 -27.71 -23.60
N ILE A 334 20.76 -26.53 -24.24
CA ILE A 334 19.81 -25.48 -23.79
C ILE A 334 18.88 -24.92 -24.89
N LEU A 335 19.09 -25.20 -26.19
CA LEU A 335 18.20 -24.67 -27.23
C LEU A 335 17.44 -25.80 -27.95
N PRO A 336 16.09 -25.78 -27.96
CA PRO A 336 15.32 -26.68 -28.80
C PRO A 336 15.49 -26.29 -30.29
N PRO A 337 15.47 -27.27 -31.22
CA PRO A 337 15.61 -27.03 -32.67
C PRO A 337 14.52 -26.09 -33.22
N PRO A 338 14.82 -25.35 -34.32
CA PRO A 338 15.74 -25.73 -35.39
C PRO A 338 16.89 -24.71 -35.58
N TRP A 339 18.08 -25.06 -35.10
CA TRP A 339 19.32 -24.29 -35.35
C TRP A 339 20.27 -25.01 -36.33
N GLU A 340 19.95 -26.26 -36.70
CA GLU A 340 20.75 -27.11 -37.59
C GLU A 340 20.98 -26.47 -38.98
N SER A 341 20.06 -25.63 -39.45
CA SER A 341 20.19 -24.92 -40.73
C SER A 341 21.25 -23.81 -40.74
N PHE A 342 21.71 -23.33 -39.58
CA PHE A 342 22.71 -22.24 -39.51
C PHE A 342 24.15 -22.75 -39.48
N VAL A 343 24.39 -24.02 -39.15
CA VAL A 343 25.75 -24.55 -38.92
C VAL A 343 26.30 -25.29 -40.14
N GLU A 344 25.43 -25.89 -40.98
CA GLU A 344 25.89 -26.58 -42.20
C GLU A 344 26.57 -25.64 -43.22
N GLU A 345 26.28 -24.34 -43.20
CA GLU A 345 26.85 -23.39 -44.16
C GLU A 345 28.29 -22.93 -43.82
N GLN A 346 28.75 -23.12 -42.57
CA GLN A 346 30.09 -22.69 -42.14
C GLN A 346 31.16 -23.81 -42.14
N ALA A 347 30.77 -25.07 -42.39
CA ALA A 347 31.71 -26.20 -42.33
C ALA A 347 32.62 -26.36 -43.56
N ALA A 348 32.53 -25.47 -44.55
CA ALA A 348 33.36 -25.47 -45.77
C ALA A 348 34.55 -24.50 -45.70
N ILE A 349 35.20 -24.34 -44.54
CA ILE A 349 36.46 -23.60 -44.45
C ILE A 349 37.58 -24.50 -44.99
N SER A 350 38.23 -24.04 -46.07
CA SER A 350 39.21 -24.82 -46.83
C SER A 350 40.46 -25.17 -46.01
N ASP A 351 40.98 -26.37 -46.24
CA ASP A 351 42.24 -26.93 -45.72
C ASP A 351 43.51 -26.14 -46.13
N SER A 352 43.39 -24.89 -46.60
CA SER A 352 44.46 -24.18 -47.32
C SER A 352 44.98 -22.91 -46.65
N TYR A 353 44.74 -22.70 -45.36
CA TYR A 353 45.35 -21.58 -44.62
C TYR A 353 46.19 -22.06 -43.43
N VAL A 354 47.35 -22.64 -43.74
CA VAL A 354 48.41 -22.85 -42.74
C VAL A 354 49.20 -21.54 -42.65
N LYS A 355 48.82 -20.69 -41.69
CA LYS A 355 49.63 -19.53 -41.31
C LYS A 355 51.01 -20.01 -40.81
N PRO A 356 52.08 -19.23 -41.04
CA PRO A 356 53.44 -19.62 -40.69
C PRO A 356 53.59 -19.87 -39.18
N ILE A 357 54.41 -20.87 -38.89
CA ILE A 357 54.84 -21.37 -37.57
C ILE A 357 55.16 -20.18 -36.65
N GLY A 358 54.24 -19.89 -35.72
CA GLY A 358 54.31 -18.76 -34.80
C GLY A 358 53.05 -18.61 -33.94
N GLU A 359 51.88 -18.98 -34.47
CA GLU A 359 50.60 -18.97 -33.76
C GLU A 359 50.15 -20.41 -33.42
N VAL A 360 49.61 -20.62 -32.22
CA VAL A 360 49.64 -21.91 -31.53
C VAL A 360 48.38 -22.71 -31.70
N ALA A 361 48.51 -23.92 -32.25
CA ALA A 361 47.41 -24.87 -32.34
C ALA A 361 47.18 -25.60 -31.01
N ILE A 362 46.04 -25.34 -30.34
CA ILE A 362 45.46 -26.30 -29.40
C ILE A 362 44.59 -27.26 -30.20
N ILE A 363 45.06 -28.50 -30.32
CA ILE A 363 44.31 -29.57 -30.97
C ILE A 363 43.38 -30.22 -29.94
N THR A 364 42.08 -30.21 -30.21
CA THR A 364 41.11 -31.02 -29.48
C THR A 364 40.41 -32.00 -30.43
N THR A 365 40.74 -33.29 -30.33
CA THR A 365 40.11 -34.35 -31.13
C THR A 365 38.94 -34.98 -30.42
N ASP A 366 37.76 -35.08 -31.02
CA ASP A 366 36.69 -35.90 -30.43
C ASP A 366 37.12 -37.39 -30.30
N SER A 367 36.26 -38.23 -29.71
CA SER A 367 36.53 -39.67 -29.56
C SER A 367 36.63 -40.43 -30.89
N LYS A 368 36.21 -39.82 -32.01
CA LYS A 368 36.21 -40.39 -33.37
C LYS A 368 37.42 -39.94 -34.20
N GLY A 369 38.26 -39.03 -33.67
CA GLY A 369 39.46 -38.53 -34.35
C GLY A 369 39.20 -37.34 -35.27
N THR A 370 37.95 -36.88 -35.39
CA THR A 370 37.58 -35.62 -36.03
C THR A 370 37.87 -34.49 -35.06
N GLY A 371 39.08 -33.95 -35.15
CA GLY A 371 39.53 -32.89 -34.26
C GLY A 371 39.54 -31.53 -34.91
N TRP A 372 39.10 -30.54 -34.12
CA TRP A 372 39.25 -29.15 -34.45
C TRP A 372 40.67 -28.71 -34.05
N VAL A 373 41.36 -28.05 -34.98
CA VAL A 373 42.60 -27.34 -34.70
C VAL A 373 42.21 -25.91 -34.40
N MET A 374 42.30 -25.51 -33.13
CA MET A 374 42.04 -24.13 -32.72
C MET A 374 43.38 -23.40 -32.59
N TYR A 375 43.52 -22.28 -33.27
CA TYR A 375 44.70 -21.42 -33.15
C TYR A 375 44.46 -20.37 -32.06
N PHE A 376 45.34 -20.30 -31.07
CA PHE A 376 45.33 -19.29 -30.01
C PHE A 376 46.70 -18.63 -29.89
N ASP A 377 46.73 -17.41 -29.38
CA ASP A 377 47.97 -16.75 -28.96
C ASP A 377 48.51 -17.35 -27.64
N CYS A 378 49.83 -17.39 -27.49
CA CYS A 378 50.51 -17.76 -26.25
C CYS A 378 50.14 -16.84 -25.07
N GLU A 379 49.69 -15.61 -25.33
CA GLU A 379 49.25 -14.66 -24.30
C GLU A 379 48.19 -15.24 -23.35
N ARG A 380 47.37 -16.18 -23.81
CA ARG A 380 46.39 -16.83 -22.94
C ARG A 380 47.03 -17.54 -21.75
N PHE A 381 48.26 -18.04 -21.92
CA PHE A 381 49.01 -18.68 -20.86
C PHE A 381 49.76 -17.68 -19.98
N SER A 382 50.04 -16.45 -20.44
CA SER A 382 50.70 -15.42 -19.63
C SER A 382 49.81 -14.84 -18.54
N HIS A 383 48.49 -14.93 -18.66
CA HIS A 383 47.55 -14.40 -17.66
C HIS A 383 47.35 -15.28 -16.42
N TYR A 384 47.96 -16.47 -16.35
CA TYR A 384 47.87 -17.28 -15.13
C TYR A 384 48.76 -16.71 -14.02
N THR A 385 48.13 -16.24 -12.94
CA THR A 385 48.83 -15.85 -11.72
C THR A 385 49.18 -17.08 -10.87
N GLY A 386 50.42 -17.14 -10.39
CA GLY A 386 50.93 -18.20 -9.50
C GLY A 386 51.42 -19.46 -10.22
N ALA A 387 52.02 -20.37 -9.48
CA ALA A 387 52.54 -21.63 -10.03
C ALA A 387 51.39 -22.51 -10.53
N ARG A 388 51.46 -22.93 -11.80
CA ARG A 388 50.56 -23.94 -12.36
C ARG A 388 51.33 -25.24 -12.62
N PHE A 389 50.64 -26.36 -12.57
CA PHE A 389 51.22 -27.69 -12.76
C PHE A 389 50.55 -28.37 -13.94
N MET A 390 51.36 -28.85 -14.88
CA MET A 390 50.92 -29.52 -16.09
C MET A 390 51.46 -30.94 -16.13
N ILE A 391 50.66 -31.90 -16.60
CA ILE A 391 51.12 -33.26 -16.85
C ILE A 391 51.58 -33.34 -18.30
N ARG A 392 52.89 -33.34 -18.52
CA ARG A 392 53.51 -33.45 -19.85
C ARG A 392 53.65 -34.92 -20.25
N ASP A 393 53.32 -35.23 -21.50
CA ASP A 393 53.56 -36.54 -22.11
C ASP A 393 54.89 -36.56 -22.89
N LYS A 394 54.93 -35.90 -24.05
CA LYS A 394 56.17 -35.74 -24.85
C LYS A 394 56.09 -34.53 -25.78
N SER A 395 57.25 -34.08 -26.24
CA SER A 395 57.34 -33.15 -27.37
C SER A 395 57.38 -33.95 -28.67
N VAL A 396 56.74 -33.44 -29.71
CA VAL A 396 56.73 -34.00 -31.07
C VAL A 396 57.02 -32.87 -32.06
N THR A 397 57.68 -33.17 -33.18
CA THR A 397 58.19 -32.16 -34.10
C THR A 397 57.13 -31.53 -34.99
N ASP A 398 56.09 -32.27 -35.35
CA ASP A 398 55.06 -31.83 -36.30
C ASP A 398 53.62 -32.00 -35.76
N LEU A 399 52.70 -31.26 -36.38
CA LEU A 399 51.29 -31.17 -35.96
C LEU A 399 50.57 -32.52 -36.11
N GLU A 400 50.87 -33.30 -37.15
CA GLU A 400 50.23 -34.58 -37.42
C GLU A 400 50.67 -35.66 -36.42
N ALA A 401 51.92 -35.62 -35.96
CA ALA A 401 52.42 -36.42 -34.84
C ALA A 401 51.72 -36.05 -33.54
N ALA A 402 51.44 -34.76 -33.29
CA ALA A 402 50.67 -34.30 -32.14
C ALA A 402 49.22 -34.82 -32.19
N LYS A 403 48.53 -34.65 -33.33
CA LYS A 403 47.17 -35.18 -33.55
C LYS A 403 47.11 -36.68 -33.30
N ARG A 404 47.99 -37.47 -33.93
CA ARG A 404 48.05 -38.93 -33.75
C ARG A 404 48.26 -39.32 -32.28
N ARG A 405 49.13 -38.61 -31.57
CA ARG A 405 49.37 -38.89 -30.14
C ARG A 405 48.16 -38.53 -29.29
N ILE A 406 47.53 -37.38 -29.50
CA ILE A 406 46.33 -36.97 -28.76
C ILE A 406 45.20 -37.97 -28.99
N THR A 407 44.96 -38.39 -30.23
CA THR A 407 43.93 -39.39 -30.55
C THR A 407 44.18 -40.72 -29.84
N ALA A 408 45.44 -41.18 -29.80
CA ALA A 408 45.81 -42.39 -29.05
C ALA A 408 45.55 -42.25 -27.53
N LEU A 409 45.91 -41.10 -26.94
CA LEU A 409 45.67 -40.81 -25.52
C LEU A 409 44.17 -40.77 -25.20
N ARG A 410 43.37 -40.11 -26.05
CA ARG A 410 41.90 -40.02 -25.86
C ARG A 410 41.21 -41.37 -26.03
N LYS A 411 41.68 -42.22 -26.96
CA LYS A 411 41.19 -43.60 -27.10
C LYS A 411 41.45 -44.45 -25.85
N ALA A 412 42.54 -44.15 -25.11
CA ALA A 412 42.82 -44.73 -23.79
C ALA A 412 42.03 -44.06 -22.63
N GLY A 413 41.10 -43.16 -22.94
CA GLY A 413 40.32 -42.40 -21.96
C GLY A 413 41.13 -41.34 -21.22
N VAL A 414 42.22 -40.83 -21.81
CA VAL A 414 43.06 -39.78 -21.22
C VAL A 414 42.83 -38.47 -21.99
N PRO A 415 42.31 -37.40 -21.35
CA PRO A 415 42.14 -36.11 -22.02
C PRO A 415 43.52 -35.52 -22.31
N ALA A 416 43.78 -35.21 -23.58
CA ALA A 416 45.05 -34.68 -24.04
C ALA A 416 44.83 -33.51 -24.99
N SER A 417 45.78 -32.58 -24.96
CA SER A 417 45.88 -31.41 -25.81
C SER A 417 47.35 -31.23 -26.21
N ALA A 418 47.60 -30.44 -27.25
CA ALA A 418 48.95 -29.99 -27.58
C ALA A 418 48.99 -28.46 -27.60
N MET A 419 50.16 -27.89 -27.36
CA MET A 419 50.46 -26.49 -27.63
C MET A 419 51.79 -26.41 -28.38
N SER A 420 52.07 -25.31 -29.07
CA SER A 420 53.39 -25.07 -29.62
C SER A 420 54.41 -25.07 -28.49
N ALA A 421 55.57 -25.66 -28.73
CA ALA A 421 56.67 -25.64 -27.79
C ALA A 421 57.15 -24.21 -27.48
N THR A 422 56.92 -23.26 -28.40
CA THR A 422 57.20 -21.82 -28.19
C THR A 422 56.32 -21.16 -27.12
N CYS A 423 55.12 -21.70 -26.81
CA CYS A 423 54.29 -21.20 -25.72
C CYS A 423 54.69 -21.73 -24.34
N ALA A 424 55.50 -22.79 -24.29
CA ALA A 424 55.87 -23.37 -23.02
C ALA A 424 56.95 -22.46 -22.37
N PRO A 425 56.79 -22.05 -21.09
CA PRO A 425 57.77 -21.21 -20.39
C PRO A 425 59.07 -21.97 -20.04
N PHE A 426 59.21 -23.20 -20.53
CA PHE A 426 60.38 -24.04 -20.38
C PHE A 426 60.83 -24.50 -21.75
N ASP A 427 62.13 -24.74 -21.91
CA ASP A 427 62.74 -25.14 -23.17
C ASP A 427 62.16 -26.49 -23.65
N ALA A 428 61.11 -26.41 -24.47
CA ALA A 428 60.37 -27.56 -24.97
C ALA A 428 60.87 -28.02 -26.35
N GLY A 429 61.85 -27.32 -26.92
CA GLY A 429 62.41 -27.52 -28.25
C GLY A 429 61.55 -26.90 -29.35
N GLU A 430 61.79 -27.29 -30.59
CA GLU A 430 60.91 -26.99 -31.72
C GLU A 430 59.76 -28.01 -31.81
N GLY A 431 58.59 -27.58 -32.27
CA GLY A 431 57.42 -28.44 -32.50
C GLY A 431 56.29 -28.22 -31.50
N PHE A 432 55.62 -29.30 -31.11
CA PHE A 432 54.43 -29.32 -30.26
C PHE A 432 54.65 -30.10 -28.97
N LEU A 433 54.22 -29.51 -27.86
CA LEU A 433 54.20 -30.13 -26.55
C LEU A 433 52.83 -30.77 -26.29
N VAL A 434 52.78 -32.09 -26.17
CA VAL A 434 51.56 -32.83 -25.78
C VAL A 434 51.47 -32.87 -24.25
N TYR A 435 50.35 -32.42 -23.72
CA TYR A 435 50.04 -32.42 -22.30
C TYR A 435 48.64 -32.97 -22.02
N LEU A 436 48.43 -33.38 -20.78
CA LEU A 436 47.19 -34.01 -20.34
C LEU A 436 46.41 -33.06 -19.44
N ASP A 437 45.09 -33.05 -19.61
CA ASP A 437 44.15 -32.27 -18.79
C ASP A 437 44.40 -30.75 -18.84
N LEU A 438 43.66 -30.00 -18.01
CA LEU A 438 43.89 -28.57 -17.79
C LEU A 438 45.10 -28.31 -16.87
N LEU A 439 45.64 -27.10 -16.92
CA LEU A 439 46.65 -26.61 -15.97
C LEU A 439 46.09 -26.61 -14.54
N GLN A 440 46.75 -27.30 -13.62
CA GLN A 440 46.31 -27.45 -12.24
C GLN A 440 46.95 -26.39 -11.34
N SER A 441 46.23 -25.88 -10.34
CA SER A 441 46.79 -24.98 -9.33
C SER A 441 47.62 -25.70 -8.25
N ASP A 442 47.46 -27.01 -8.11
CA ASP A 442 48.06 -27.80 -7.02
C ASP A 442 48.88 -28.98 -7.57
N SER A 443 50.13 -29.10 -7.10
CA SER A 443 51.06 -30.16 -7.48
C SER A 443 50.61 -31.53 -6.96
N LEU A 444 49.96 -31.60 -5.80
CA LEU A 444 49.48 -32.83 -5.21
C LEU A 444 48.32 -33.40 -6.03
N TYR A 445 47.42 -32.53 -6.48
CA TYR A 445 46.33 -32.88 -7.39
C TYR A 445 46.85 -33.38 -8.74
N ALA A 446 47.84 -32.67 -9.32
CA ALA A 446 48.51 -33.12 -10.54
C ALA A 446 49.18 -34.50 -10.37
N ALA A 447 49.80 -34.77 -9.21
CA ALA A 447 50.39 -36.08 -8.88
C ALA A 447 49.35 -37.20 -8.79
N GLY A 448 48.17 -36.91 -8.24
CA GLY A 448 47.03 -37.84 -8.22
C GLY A 448 46.58 -38.20 -9.63
N ARG A 449 46.37 -37.19 -10.49
CA ARG A 449 45.96 -37.38 -11.90
C ARG A 449 47.02 -38.12 -12.72
N LEU A 450 48.30 -37.81 -12.51
CA LEU A 450 49.43 -38.50 -13.16
C LEU A 450 49.36 -40.01 -12.95
N LYS A 451 49.16 -40.48 -11.72
CA LYS A 451 49.06 -41.92 -11.40
C LYS A 451 47.89 -42.59 -12.12
N ILE A 452 46.73 -41.92 -12.15
CA ILE A 452 45.53 -42.41 -12.85
C ILE A 452 45.81 -42.55 -14.35
N TYR A 453 46.42 -41.54 -14.96
CA TYR A 453 46.74 -41.56 -16.38
C TYR A 453 47.80 -42.59 -16.73
N GLN A 454 48.86 -42.74 -15.92
CA GLN A 454 49.85 -43.80 -16.11
C GLN A 454 49.21 -45.19 -16.08
N GLN A 455 48.26 -45.44 -15.18
CA GLN A 455 47.53 -46.71 -15.14
C GLN A 455 46.68 -46.93 -16.40
N ARG A 456 45.99 -45.89 -16.91
CA ARG A 456 45.21 -45.97 -18.15
C ARG A 456 46.10 -46.24 -19.36
N LEU A 457 47.24 -45.58 -19.46
CA LEU A 457 48.19 -45.81 -20.55
C LEU A 457 48.79 -47.21 -20.52
N ARG A 458 49.13 -47.74 -19.34
CA ARG A 458 49.58 -49.14 -19.19
C ARG A 458 48.52 -50.14 -19.63
N LYS A 459 47.25 -49.91 -19.28
CA LYS A 459 46.13 -50.76 -19.72
C LYS A 459 45.90 -50.73 -21.23
N ALA A 460 46.22 -49.61 -21.88
CA ALA A 460 46.09 -49.42 -23.32
C ALA A 460 47.36 -49.79 -24.10
N ASP A 461 48.37 -50.36 -23.44
CA ASP A 461 49.70 -50.68 -24.02
C ASP A 461 50.39 -49.47 -24.69
N LEU A 462 50.21 -48.28 -24.10
CA LEU A 462 50.84 -47.04 -24.55
C LEU A 462 52.02 -46.67 -23.64
N PRO A 463 53.11 -46.11 -24.20
CA PRO A 463 54.24 -45.64 -23.40
C PRO A 463 53.79 -44.53 -22.44
N ALA A 464 54.12 -44.72 -21.15
CA ALA A 464 53.70 -43.86 -20.05
C ALA A 464 54.84 -42.95 -19.56
N SER A 465 55.44 -42.15 -20.45
CA SER A 465 56.51 -41.19 -20.14
C SER A 465 55.97 -39.88 -19.55
N LEU A 466 54.95 -39.96 -18.70
CA LEU A 466 54.29 -38.77 -18.15
C LEU A 466 55.12 -38.16 -17.01
N ARG A 467 55.30 -36.83 -17.02
CA ARG A 467 55.96 -36.08 -15.95
C ARG A 467 55.20 -34.80 -15.63
N ILE A 468 55.23 -34.40 -14.35
CA ILE A 468 54.68 -33.10 -13.95
C ILE A 468 55.73 -32.04 -14.19
N VAL A 469 55.31 -30.93 -14.81
CA VAL A 469 56.15 -29.76 -15.04
C VAL A 469 55.44 -28.56 -14.42
N GLN A 470 56.21 -27.74 -13.72
CA GLN A 470 55.73 -26.46 -13.23
C GLN A 470 55.71 -25.47 -14.40
N PHE A 471 54.53 -24.96 -14.69
CA PHE A 471 54.26 -23.92 -15.67
C PHE A 471 54.26 -22.58 -14.92
N SER A 472 55.37 -21.87 -15.02
CA SER A 472 55.64 -20.59 -14.34
C SER A 472 55.91 -19.56 -15.43
N THR A 473 54.99 -18.62 -15.67
CA THR A 473 55.24 -17.52 -16.59
C THR A 473 56.11 -16.50 -15.87
N GLY A 474 57.37 -16.41 -16.29
CA GLY A 474 58.43 -15.63 -15.64
C GLY A 474 58.29 -14.12 -15.83
N PHE A 475 57.12 -13.54 -15.55
CA PHE A 475 57.04 -12.11 -15.24
C PHE A 475 57.09 -11.98 -13.71
N SER A 476 58.29 -12.11 -13.16
CA SER A 476 58.62 -11.44 -11.91
C SER A 476 58.67 -9.95 -12.21
N ASP A 477 57.73 -9.18 -11.63
CA ASP A 477 57.86 -7.72 -11.57
C ASP A 477 59.23 -7.27 -11.07
#